data_AF-R5GS04-F1
#
_entry.id   AF-R5GS04-F1
#
_cell.length_a   1.000
_cell.length_b   1.000
_cell.length_c   1.000
_cell.angle_alpha   90.00
_cell.angle_beta   90.00
_cell.angle_gamma   90.00
#
_symmetry.space_group_name_H-M   'P 1'
#
loop_
_entity.id
_entity.type
_entity.pdbx_description
1 polymer ?
#
loop_
_entity_poly.entity_id
_entity_poly.type
_entity_poly.pdbx_seq_one_letter_code
_entity_poly.pdbx_strand_id
1 'polypeptide(L)'
;MKHFPTWSLSVTVFALSVSLAACSSDMEVADANLVSSSEQQTTENPAFFPADDGTRPLRGSTASANLRLLLDAVEPSTFLNIEPLTITEAQYAEIKDEVDAKCVVPGDTYATFRNIFKWVTDSVQYAWSGYSSPDPYDVFINRTCICQGYANLLRVMLHTQGIPCAGVNGYIPNGAHAWNYVYAGDRWIVSDPTNGRNFEMDNLTDYQELLNPMSVDVPVLEDESFAYSFEDQMLTVTAVKQCQTDYLTVPFSACGYQVQSFCPKSPLPANVHELYIGENIRSLGEAYLGLADNAPNVEYAYVDEASRYLRSYEGAVYERTATTPLYIPKSIRRVVLPGKFAIEKNTIVGLPEVEEIVFSEGTKRIASYAIEDCPNLKRVYVPETLVQIDENAIYNCGPDVEIISVPTGIDHVTM
;
A
#
# COMPACT_ATOMS: atom_id res chain seq x y z
N MET A 1 56.26 -67.55 -47.97
CA MET A 1 55.68 -66.46 -47.16
C MET A 1 56.83 -65.83 -46.39
N LYS A 2 57.07 -64.53 -46.62
CA LYS A 2 58.39 -63.89 -46.57
C LYS A 2 58.62 -63.07 -45.28
N HIS A 3 59.86 -63.18 -44.78
CA HIS A 3 60.73 -62.28 -43.99
C HIS A 3 60.20 -60.94 -43.40
N PHE A 4 60.36 -60.78 -42.07
CA PHE A 4 61.25 -59.86 -41.28
C PHE A 4 61.67 -58.46 -41.87
N PRO A 5 62.21 -57.49 -41.08
CA PRO A 5 61.63 -56.62 -40.03
C PRO A 5 62.08 -55.12 -40.20
N THR A 6 62.03 -54.30 -39.11
CA THR A 6 62.83 -53.06 -38.77
C THR A 6 62.35 -51.62 -39.11
N TRP A 7 62.10 -50.87 -38.02
CA TRP A 7 62.62 -49.56 -37.55
C TRP A 7 62.73 -48.27 -38.41
N SER A 8 62.26 -47.18 -37.75
CA SER A 8 62.77 -45.79 -37.66
C SER A 8 62.58 -44.79 -38.82
N LEU A 9 62.22 -43.54 -38.48
CA LEU A 9 63.12 -42.37 -38.59
C LEU A 9 62.50 -41.10 -37.95
N SER A 10 63.31 -40.39 -37.16
CA SER A 10 63.18 -38.95 -36.90
C SER A 10 63.64 -38.13 -38.12
N VAL A 11 63.31 -36.84 -38.18
CA VAL A 11 64.28 -35.71 -38.23
C VAL A 11 63.54 -34.37 -38.44
N THR A 12 63.97 -33.41 -37.64
CA THR A 12 63.71 -31.97 -37.55
C THR A 12 64.23 -31.20 -38.79
N VAL A 13 63.75 -29.95 -39.01
CA VAL A 13 64.57 -28.71 -39.27
C VAL A 13 63.90 -27.68 -40.22
N PHE A 14 63.71 -26.48 -39.64
CA PHE A 14 63.83 -25.08 -40.12
C PHE A 14 63.08 -24.49 -41.34
N ALA A 15 62.40 -23.38 -41.01
CA ALA A 15 62.48 -22.02 -41.58
C ALA A 15 61.99 -21.73 -43.01
N LEU A 16 61.16 -20.69 -43.14
CA LEU A 16 61.59 -19.39 -43.71
C LEU A 16 60.47 -18.34 -43.55
N SER A 17 60.86 -17.13 -43.14
CA SER A 17 60.07 -15.90 -43.24
C SER A 17 60.01 -15.40 -44.69
N VAL A 18 58.90 -14.77 -45.11
CA VAL A 18 58.86 -13.46 -45.78
C VAL A 18 57.39 -13.01 -45.94
N SER A 19 57.21 -11.73 -45.62
CA SER A 19 56.04 -10.85 -45.64
C SER A 19 55.31 -10.69 -46.97
N LEU A 20 53.98 -10.52 -46.93
CA LEU A 20 53.23 -9.59 -47.79
C LEU A 20 52.00 -9.08 -47.03
N ALA A 21 51.87 -7.76 -46.94
CA ALA A 21 50.70 -7.07 -46.46
C ALA A 21 49.57 -7.16 -47.49
N ALA A 22 48.36 -7.48 -47.05
CA ALA A 22 47.12 -7.17 -47.75
C ALA A 22 46.05 -6.86 -46.71
N CYS A 23 45.54 -5.63 -46.74
CA CYS A 23 44.41 -5.19 -45.94
C CYS A 23 43.18 -6.01 -46.29
N SER A 24 42.53 -6.61 -45.29
CA SER A 24 41.13 -7.01 -45.35
C SER A 24 40.55 -6.77 -43.96
N SER A 25 39.61 -5.83 -43.89
CA SER A 25 38.89 -5.47 -42.70
C SER A 25 37.84 -6.55 -42.40
N ASP A 26 38.17 -7.51 -41.55
CA ASP A 26 37.17 -8.37 -40.93
C ASP A 26 36.91 -7.86 -39.52
N MET A 27 35.74 -7.24 -39.39
CA MET A 27 35.11 -6.84 -38.14
C MET A 27 34.73 -8.13 -37.40
N GLU A 28 35.57 -8.58 -36.47
CA GLU A 28 35.17 -9.60 -35.51
C GLU A 28 34.07 -9.01 -34.62
N VAL A 29 32.86 -9.54 -34.77
CA VAL A 29 31.75 -9.35 -33.82
C VAL A 29 32.20 -10.02 -32.53
N ALA A 30 32.62 -9.20 -31.57
CA ALA A 30 32.91 -9.66 -30.22
C ALA A 30 31.62 -10.19 -29.59
N ASP A 31 31.67 -11.44 -29.12
CA ASP A 31 30.72 -12.03 -28.19
C ASP A 31 30.47 -11.04 -27.05
N ALA A 32 29.26 -10.47 -27.03
CA ALA A 32 28.79 -9.65 -25.93
C ALA A 32 28.44 -10.57 -24.74
N ASN A 33 29.48 -11.07 -24.07
CA ASN A 33 29.38 -11.35 -22.65
C ASN A 33 29.08 -10.01 -21.96
N LEU A 34 27.79 -9.81 -21.67
CA LEU A 34 27.30 -8.71 -20.84
C LEU A 34 28.16 -8.66 -19.58
N VAL A 35 28.95 -7.59 -19.51
CA VAL A 35 29.76 -7.23 -18.35
C VAL A 35 28.80 -7.12 -17.17
N SER A 36 28.93 -8.05 -16.22
CA SER A 36 28.27 -7.92 -14.93
C SER A 36 28.90 -6.73 -14.21
N SER A 37 28.27 -5.57 -14.30
CA SER A 37 28.45 -4.55 -13.26
C SER A 37 27.87 -5.14 -11.99
N SER A 38 28.75 -5.59 -11.10
CA SER A 38 28.41 -6.01 -9.74
C SER A 38 27.95 -4.80 -8.93
N GLU A 39 26.76 -4.29 -9.21
CA GLU A 39 25.93 -3.72 -8.16
C GLU A 39 25.29 -4.92 -7.46
N GLN A 40 25.42 -5.00 -6.14
CA GLN A 40 24.80 -6.06 -5.35
C GLN A 40 23.29 -5.94 -5.55
N GLN A 41 22.74 -6.69 -6.50
CA GLN A 41 21.32 -7.00 -6.54
C GLN A 41 21.04 -7.73 -5.21
N THR A 42 20.35 -7.07 -4.28
CA THR A 42 20.06 -7.70 -3.00
C THR A 42 19.17 -8.89 -3.29
N THR A 43 19.63 -10.06 -2.83
CA THR A 43 18.88 -11.30 -2.98
C THR A 43 17.88 -11.36 -1.84
N GLU A 44 16.61 -11.58 -2.20
CA GLU A 44 15.53 -11.88 -1.25
C GLU A 44 16.02 -12.80 -0.13
N ASN A 45 15.74 -12.43 1.11
CA ASN A 45 16.05 -13.26 2.27
C ASN A 45 14.77 -13.85 2.87
N PRO A 46 14.49 -15.15 2.69
CA PRO A 46 13.29 -15.78 3.22
C PRO A 46 13.11 -15.66 4.75
N ALA A 47 14.21 -15.45 5.49
CA ALA A 47 14.15 -15.28 6.94
C ALA A 47 13.56 -13.93 7.38
N PHE A 48 13.38 -12.98 6.47
CA PHE A 48 12.84 -11.65 6.76
C PHE A 48 11.32 -11.57 6.52
N PHE A 49 10.70 -12.60 5.93
CA PHE A 49 9.25 -12.68 5.87
C PHE A 49 8.63 -12.92 7.25
N PRO A 50 7.43 -12.39 7.50
CA PRO A 50 6.74 -12.66 8.75
C PRO A 50 6.28 -14.13 8.78
N ALA A 51 6.47 -14.81 9.91
CA ALA A 51 5.99 -16.18 10.07
C ALA A 51 4.47 -16.22 10.28
N ASP A 52 3.79 -17.21 9.67
CA ASP A 52 2.40 -17.54 10.01
C ASP A 52 2.32 -17.95 11.49
N ASP A 53 1.55 -17.18 12.26
CA ASP A 53 1.34 -17.38 13.69
C ASP A 53 0.04 -18.11 14.01
N GLY A 54 -0.68 -18.61 13.00
CA GLY A 54 -1.94 -19.32 13.12
C GLY A 54 -3.14 -18.42 13.41
N THR A 55 -2.99 -17.09 13.40
CA THR A 55 -4.12 -16.17 13.52
C THR A 55 -5.06 -16.30 12.31
N ARG A 56 -6.35 -16.08 12.55
CA ARG A 56 -7.36 -16.14 11.49
C ARG A 56 -7.49 -14.77 10.81
N PRO A 57 -7.75 -14.72 9.49
CA PRO A 57 -8.10 -13.47 8.83
C PRO A 57 -9.50 -12.97 9.24
N LEU A 58 -9.76 -11.69 9.00
CA LEU A 58 -11.12 -11.15 9.04
C LEU A 58 -11.96 -11.80 7.91
N ARG A 59 -13.01 -12.53 8.31
CA ARG A 59 -13.93 -13.27 7.42
C ARG A 59 -15.39 -13.09 7.81
N GLY A 60 -15.75 -11.92 8.32
CA GLY A 60 -17.14 -11.52 8.49
C GLY A 60 -17.90 -11.57 7.17
N SER A 61 -19.19 -11.88 7.22
CA SER A 61 -20.04 -11.93 6.03
C SER A 61 -20.30 -10.56 5.39
N THR A 62 -20.03 -9.48 6.14
CA THR A 62 -20.20 -8.07 5.74
C THR A 62 -19.06 -7.24 6.31
N ALA A 63 -18.83 -6.04 5.78
CA ALA A 63 -17.84 -5.10 6.34
C ALA A 63 -18.14 -4.76 7.80
N SER A 64 -19.41 -4.60 8.14
CA SER A 64 -19.89 -4.40 9.52
C SER A 64 -19.52 -5.56 10.44
N ALA A 65 -19.58 -6.81 9.96
CA ALA A 65 -19.13 -7.96 10.72
C ALA A 65 -17.60 -7.96 10.91
N ASN A 66 -16.82 -7.53 9.91
CA ASN A 66 -15.37 -7.39 10.07
C ASN A 66 -15.00 -6.31 11.09
N LEU A 67 -15.63 -5.13 11.01
CA LEU A 67 -15.38 -4.04 11.95
C LEU A 67 -15.76 -4.45 13.38
N ARG A 68 -16.92 -5.10 13.57
CA ARG A 68 -17.31 -5.68 14.86
C ARG A 68 -16.22 -6.57 15.44
N LEU A 69 -15.71 -7.54 14.66
CA LEU A 69 -14.67 -8.47 15.12
C LEU A 69 -13.40 -7.76 15.61
N LEU A 70 -13.05 -6.62 15.02
CA LEU A 70 -11.92 -5.81 15.46
C LEU A 70 -12.24 -5.02 16.73
N LEU A 71 -13.39 -4.35 16.79
CA LEU A 71 -13.80 -3.59 17.97
C LEU A 71 -13.98 -4.48 19.21
N ASP A 72 -14.40 -5.74 19.04
CA ASP A 72 -14.47 -6.74 20.11
C ASP A 72 -13.09 -7.22 20.60
N ALA A 73 -12.03 -7.01 19.80
CA ALA A 73 -10.68 -7.49 20.08
C ALA A 73 -9.74 -6.44 20.67
N VAL A 74 -10.23 -5.21 20.89
CA VAL A 74 -9.44 -4.09 21.40
C VAL A 74 -10.14 -3.43 22.58
N GLU A 75 -9.36 -2.82 23.47
CA GLU A 75 -9.91 -2.11 24.62
C GLU A 75 -10.70 -0.87 24.16
N PRO A 76 -11.94 -0.66 24.63
CA PRO A 76 -12.73 0.49 24.22
C PRO A 76 -12.04 1.83 24.47
N SER A 77 -11.21 1.94 25.51
CA SER A 77 -10.47 3.16 25.83
C SER A 77 -9.52 3.63 24.72
N THR A 78 -9.15 2.77 23.77
CA THR A 78 -8.40 3.16 22.56
C THR A 78 -9.12 4.26 21.79
N PHE A 79 -10.46 4.27 21.82
CA PHE A 79 -11.30 5.25 21.14
C PHE A 79 -11.61 6.48 21.98
N LEU A 80 -10.75 6.81 22.96
CA LEU A 80 -10.75 8.10 23.67
C LEU A 80 -9.76 9.11 23.08
N ASN A 81 -8.89 8.67 22.15
CA ASN A 81 -8.03 9.58 21.41
C ASN A 81 -8.92 10.57 20.63
N ILE A 82 -8.67 11.88 20.74
CA ILE A 82 -9.44 12.92 20.06
C ILE A 82 -8.95 13.16 18.62
N GLU A 83 -7.72 12.78 18.30
CA GLU A 83 -7.18 12.87 16.96
C GLU A 83 -8.05 12.06 15.97
N PRO A 84 -8.12 12.45 14.68
CA PRO A 84 -7.46 13.60 14.06
C PRO A 84 -8.23 14.93 14.23
N LEU A 85 -9.25 14.99 15.08
CA LEU A 85 -10.03 16.22 15.27
C LEU A 85 -9.18 17.29 15.96
N THR A 86 -9.14 18.48 15.36
CA THR A 86 -8.46 19.64 15.94
C THR A 86 -9.46 20.43 16.77
N ILE A 87 -9.25 20.51 18.08
CA ILE A 87 -10.07 21.32 18.99
C ILE A 87 -9.17 21.95 20.05
N THR A 88 -9.39 23.24 20.35
CA THR A 88 -8.65 23.91 21.42
C THR A 88 -9.22 23.55 22.79
N GLU A 89 -8.41 23.64 23.84
CA GLU A 89 -8.85 23.42 25.23
C GLU A 89 -10.07 24.29 25.61
N ALA A 90 -10.12 25.54 25.14
CA ALA A 90 -11.24 26.44 25.43
C ALA A 90 -12.53 25.99 24.74
N GLN A 91 -12.45 25.58 23.48
CA GLN A 91 -13.59 25.04 22.72
C GLN A 91 -14.08 23.73 23.34
N TYR A 92 -13.16 22.85 23.71
CA TYR A 92 -13.49 21.58 24.37
C TYR A 92 -14.18 21.82 25.72
N ALA A 93 -13.69 22.76 26.51
CA ALA A 93 -14.30 23.15 27.79
C ALA A 93 -15.72 23.72 27.61
N GLU A 94 -15.95 24.56 26.60
CA GLU A 94 -17.29 25.12 26.33
C GLU A 94 -18.30 24.02 25.93
N ILE A 95 -17.88 23.08 25.07
CA ILE A 95 -18.70 21.91 24.74
C ILE A 95 -18.97 21.08 25.99
N LYS A 96 -17.95 20.87 26.83
CA LYS A 96 -18.10 20.13 28.08
C LYS A 96 -19.10 20.77 29.02
N ASP A 97 -19.06 22.09 29.22
CA ASP A 97 -20.00 22.80 30.10
C ASP A 97 -21.46 22.61 29.64
N GLU A 98 -21.71 22.63 28.33
CA GLU A 98 -23.04 22.35 27.76
C GLU A 98 -23.47 20.90 28.00
N VAL A 99 -22.56 19.93 27.82
CA VAL A 99 -22.83 18.51 28.08
C VAL A 99 -23.12 18.26 29.56
N ASP A 100 -22.29 18.82 30.45
CA ASP A 100 -22.42 18.70 31.90
C ASP A 100 -23.75 19.27 32.39
N ALA A 101 -24.19 20.40 31.83
CA ALA A 101 -25.43 21.06 32.22
C ALA A 101 -26.71 20.34 31.74
N LYS A 102 -26.66 19.65 30.60
CA LYS A 102 -27.88 19.19 29.90
C LYS A 102 -27.98 17.69 29.68
N CYS A 103 -26.86 16.97 29.66
CA CYS A 103 -26.84 15.60 29.16
C CYS A 103 -26.39 14.56 30.19
N VAL A 104 -25.54 14.92 31.16
CA VAL A 104 -24.92 13.94 32.07
C VAL A 104 -25.94 13.27 32.99
N VAL A 105 -25.85 11.94 33.07
CA VAL A 105 -26.52 11.11 34.06
C VAL A 105 -25.44 10.41 34.89
N PRO A 106 -25.21 10.83 36.16
CA PRO A 106 -24.12 10.31 36.97
C PRO A 106 -24.15 8.78 37.10
N GLY A 107 -23.05 8.13 36.75
CA GLY A 107 -22.90 6.67 36.83
C GLY A 107 -23.60 5.88 35.73
N ASP A 108 -24.23 6.54 34.75
CA ASP A 108 -24.91 5.89 33.63
C ASP A 108 -24.41 6.47 32.30
N THR A 109 -23.37 5.83 31.75
CA THR A 109 -22.77 6.23 30.47
C THR A 109 -23.74 6.05 29.31
N TYR A 110 -24.62 5.05 29.36
CA TYR A 110 -25.62 4.82 28.31
C TYR A 110 -26.70 5.90 28.31
N ALA A 111 -27.23 6.27 29.47
CA ALA A 111 -28.19 7.36 29.57
C ALA A 111 -27.56 8.72 29.20
N THR A 112 -26.31 8.94 29.60
CA THR A 112 -25.53 10.13 29.18
C THR A 112 -25.38 10.18 27.66
N PHE A 113 -24.95 9.07 27.03
CA PHE A 113 -24.88 8.96 25.57
C PHE A 113 -26.23 9.26 24.90
N ARG A 114 -27.34 8.67 25.39
CA ARG A 114 -28.66 8.92 24.79
C ARG A 114 -29.08 10.39 24.86
N ASN A 115 -28.74 11.09 25.96
CA ASN A 115 -29.02 12.51 26.08
C ASN A 115 -28.16 13.36 25.14
N ILE A 116 -26.86 13.04 25.02
CA ILE A 116 -25.95 13.70 24.06
C ILE A 116 -26.45 13.49 22.63
N PHE A 117 -26.74 12.24 22.25
CA PHE A 117 -27.27 11.89 20.94
C PHE A 117 -28.54 12.68 20.63
N LYS A 118 -29.50 12.69 21.58
CA LYS A 118 -30.74 13.45 21.44
C LYS A 118 -30.47 14.95 21.25
N TRP A 119 -29.56 15.52 22.03
CA TRP A 119 -29.22 16.93 21.90
C TRP A 119 -28.64 17.23 20.51
N VAL A 120 -27.76 16.38 19.99
CA VAL A 120 -27.18 16.54 18.64
C VAL A 120 -28.28 16.47 17.59
N THR A 121 -29.15 15.45 17.63
CA THR A 121 -30.22 15.26 16.64
C THR A 121 -31.31 16.32 16.70
N ASP A 122 -31.59 16.88 17.87
CA ASP A 122 -32.61 17.91 18.04
C ASP A 122 -32.10 19.32 17.70
N SER A 123 -30.80 19.56 17.92
CA SER A 123 -30.21 20.91 17.85
C SER A 123 -29.51 21.21 16.54
N VAL A 124 -29.05 20.19 15.80
CA VAL A 124 -28.28 20.36 14.56
C VAL A 124 -29.17 20.10 13.34
N GLN A 125 -29.00 20.89 12.29
CA GLN A 125 -29.70 20.76 11.01
C GLN A 125 -28.76 20.31 9.90
N TYR A 126 -29.27 19.50 8.96
CA TYR A 126 -28.47 19.04 7.83
C TYR A 126 -28.32 20.13 6.77
N ALA A 127 -27.08 20.39 6.34
CA ALA A 127 -26.76 21.34 5.29
C ALA A 127 -26.86 20.67 3.90
N TRP A 128 -27.95 20.95 3.18
CA TRP A 128 -28.19 20.41 1.81
C TRP A 128 -27.49 21.21 0.71
N SER A 129 -27.11 22.46 0.99
CA SER A 129 -26.43 23.33 0.04
C SER A 129 -25.60 24.40 0.77
N GLY A 130 -24.59 24.93 0.09
CA GLY A 130 -23.65 25.89 0.67
C GLY A 130 -22.48 25.23 1.41
N TYR A 131 -21.53 26.06 1.87
CA TYR A 131 -20.42 25.59 2.70
C TYR A 131 -20.94 25.20 4.08
N SER A 132 -20.54 24.02 4.55
CA SER A 132 -20.85 23.52 5.89
C SER A 132 -19.58 22.89 6.45
N SER A 133 -19.08 23.44 7.55
CA SER A 133 -17.87 22.96 8.20
C SER A 133 -18.13 21.61 8.89
N PRO A 134 -17.28 20.59 8.69
CA PRO A 134 -17.31 19.36 9.49
C PRO A 134 -16.58 19.53 10.84
N ASP A 135 -16.00 20.70 11.12
CA ASP A 135 -15.33 20.98 12.38
C ASP A 135 -16.32 20.91 13.56
N PRO A 136 -16.04 20.11 14.60
CA PRO A 136 -17.00 19.86 15.68
C PRO A 136 -17.39 21.15 16.42
N TYR A 137 -16.47 22.11 16.59
CA TYR A 137 -16.78 23.35 17.27
C TYR A 137 -17.60 24.30 16.37
N ASP A 138 -17.31 24.37 15.08
CA ASP A 138 -18.16 25.10 14.14
C ASP A 138 -19.59 24.54 14.11
N VAL A 139 -19.76 23.21 14.14
CA VAL A 139 -21.09 22.58 14.24
C VAL A 139 -21.75 22.93 15.59
N PHE A 140 -20.96 22.92 16.67
CA PHE A 140 -21.42 23.31 17.99
C PHE A 140 -21.90 24.77 18.05
N ILE A 141 -21.32 25.70 17.30
CA ILE A 141 -21.79 27.08 17.32
C ILE A 141 -22.92 27.30 16.31
N ASN A 142 -22.76 26.80 15.09
CA ASN A 142 -23.63 27.15 13.96
C ASN A 142 -24.84 26.25 13.82
N ARG A 143 -24.87 25.08 14.49
CA ARG A 143 -25.99 24.14 14.48
C ARG A 143 -26.37 23.65 13.09
N THR A 144 -25.44 23.65 12.14
CA THR A 144 -25.66 23.16 10.78
C THR A 144 -24.42 22.43 10.29
N CYS A 145 -24.59 21.24 9.72
CA CYS A 145 -23.47 20.50 9.12
C CYS A 145 -23.91 19.41 8.13
N ILE A 146 -22.94 18.78 7.46
CA ILE A 146 -23.09 17.50 6.74
C ILE A 146 -22.82 16.31 7.66
N CYS A 147 -22.98 15.08 7.17
CA CYS A 147 -22.86 13.85 7.96
C CYS A 147 -21.57 13.75 8.79
N GLN A 148 -20.42 14.15 8.23
CA GLN A 148 -19.15 14.17 8.97
C GLN A 148 -19.19 15.08 10.21
N GLY A 149 -19.84 16.24 10.11
CA GLY A 149 -19.95 17.18 11.23
C GLY A 149 -20.81 16.64 12.37
N TYR A 150 -21.87 15.90 12.06
CA TYR A 150 -22.67 15.21 13.08
C TYR A 150 -21.82 14.17 13.82
N ALA A 151 -21.08 13.35 13.08
CA ALA A 151 -20.24 12.30 13.67
C ALA A 151 -19.10 12.88 14.53
N ASN A 152 -18.47 13.95 14.06
CA ASN A 152 -17.39 14.65 14.77
C ASN A 152 -17.91 15.31 16.05
N LEU A 153 -19.02 16.06 15.99
CA LEU A 153 -19.58 16.71 17.17
C LEU A 153 -20.04 15.69 18.22
N LEU A 154 -20.73 14.63 17.80
CA LEU A 154 -21.14 13.56 18.71
C LEU A 154 -19.93 12.96 19.42
N ARG A 155 -18.86 12.64 18.68
CA ARG A 155 -17.60 12.09 19.24
C ARG A 155 -16.99 13.03 20.28
N VAL A 156 -16.82 14.32 19.96
CA VAL A 156 -16.26 15.29 20.92
C VAL A 156 -17.11 15.40 22.17
N MET A 157 -18.44 15.53 22.05
CA MET A 157 -19.34 15.61 23.20
C MET A 157 -19.25 14.38 24.10
N LEU A 158 -19.13 13.18 23.53
CA LEU A 158 -18.95 11.93 24.29
C LEU A 158 -17.59 11.89 25.00
N HIS A 159 -16.53 12.34 24.34
CA HIS A 159 -15.18 12.37 24.93
C HIS A 159 -15.11 13.30 26.14
N THR A 160 -15.90 14.40 26.17
CA THR A 160 -16.00 15.27 27.37
C THR A 160 -16.44 14.53 28.64
N GLN A 161 -17.04 13.35 28.47
CA GLN A 161 -17.54 12.47 29.53
C GLN A 161 -16.76 11.16 29.65
N GLY A 162 -15.63 11.02 28.94
CA GLY A 162 -14.83 9.79 28.92
C GLY A 162 -15.56 8.60 28.30
N ILE A 163 -16.52 8.84 27.40
CA ILE A 163 -17.24 7.78 26.68
C ILE A 163 -16.51 7.53 25.36
N PRO A 164 -15.93 6.32 25.13
CA PRO A 164 -15.20 6.04 23.91
C PRO A 164 -16.08 6.04 22.67
N CYS A 165 -15.56 6.61 21.58
CA CYS A 165 -16.29 6.78 20.34
C CYS A 165 -15.35 6.75 19.13
N ALA A 166 -15.54 5.76 18.26
CA ALA A 166 -14.88 5.68 16.97
C ALA A 166 -15.70 6.44 15.92
N GLY A 167 -15.06 7.24 15.07
CA GLY A 167 -15.69 7.74 13.84
C GLY A 167 -15.47 6.74 12.71
N VAL A 168 -16.50 6.58 11.87
CA VAL A 168 -16.51 5.62 10.78
C VAL A 168 -16.98 6.29 9.51
N ASN A 169 -16.25 6.04 8.43
CA ASN A 169 -16.60 6.46 7.09
C ASN A 169 -16.90 5.25 6.21
N GLY A 170 -17.84 5.41 5.30
CA GLY A 170 -18.20 4.36 4.36
C GLY A 170 -19.39 4.74 3.51
N TYR A 171 -20.24 3.77 3.21
CA TYR A 171 -21.37 3.96 2.31
C TYR A 171 -22.70 3.59 2.94
N ILE A 172 -23.70 4.39 2.60
CA ILE A 172 -25.12 4.04 2.68
C ILE A 172 -25.65 3.84 1.26
N PRO A 173 -26.86 3.30 1.04
CA PRO A 173 -27.40 3.06 -0.30
C PRO A 173 -27.39 4.28 -1.24
N ASN A 174 -27.38 5.50 -0.69
CA ASN A 174 -27.46 6.76 -1.44
C ASN A 174 -26.14 7.55 -1.51
N GLY A 175 -25.01 6.98 -1.08
CA GLY A 175 -23.70 7.62 -1.22
C GLY A 175 -22.79 7.48 0.00
N ALA A 176 -21.71 8.27 0.01
CA ALA A 176 -20.76 8.31 1.11
C ALA A 176 -21.43 8.85 2.39
N HIS A 177 -21.05 8.30 3.55
CA HIS A 177 -21.64 8.64 4.84
C HIS A 177 -20.60 8.55 5.97
N ALA A 178 -20.90 9.24 7.07
CA ALA A 178 -20.12 9.21 8.30
C ALA A 178 -21.03 8.99 9.51
N TRP A 179 -20.60 8.12 10.42
CA TRP A 179 -21.32 7.75 11.64
C TRP A 179 -20.33 7.30 12.73
N ASN A 180 -20.83 6.80 13.86
CA ASN A 180 -20.00 6.44 15.00
C ASN A 180 -20.25 5.02 15.51
N TYR A 181 -19.24 4.46 16.18
CA TYR A 181 -19.39 3.34 17.10
C TYR A 181 -19.07 3.85 18.51
N VAL A 182 -20.03 3.76 19.43
CA VAL A 182 -19.96 4.32 20.78
C VAL A 182 -19.95 3.19 21.80
N TYR A 183 -19.00 3.21 22.73
CA TYR A 183 -18.98 2.24 23.84
C TYR A 183 -19.62 2.84 25.09
N ALA A 184 -20.85 2.45 25.42
CA ALA A 184 -21.60 3.01 26.55
C ALA A 184 -22.51 1.96 27.19
N GLY A 185 -22.52 1.88 28.52
CA GLY A 185 -23.24 0.84 29.26
C GLY A 185 -22.74 -0.57 28.95
N ASP A 186 -21.42 -0.75 28.91
CA ASP A 186 -20.69 -2.00 28.69
C ASP A 186 -21.01 -2.72 27.37
N ARG A 187 -21.37 -1.95 26.33
CA ARG A 187 -21.68 -2.46 24.99
C ARG A 187 -21.33 -1.45 23.91
N TRP A 188 -21.13 -1.95 22.69
CA TRP A 188 -20.93 -1.14 21.49
C TRP A 188 -22.27 -0.81 20.80
N ILE A 189 -22.44 0.46 20.46
CA ILE A 189 -23.64 1.01 19.80
C ILE A 189 -23.21 1.64 18.49
N VAL A 190 -23.81 1.20 17.39
CA VAL A 190 -23.68 1.86 16.09
C VAL A 190 -24.63 3.05 16.07
N SER A 191 -24.08 4.26 16.02
CA SER A 191 -24.81 5.51 16.18
C SER A 191 -24.71 6.35 14.91
N ASP A 192 -25.85 6.57 14.25
CA ASP A 192 -26.00 7.42 13.07
C ASP A 192 -26.75 8.71 13.45
N PRO A 193 -26.04 9.73 13.98
CA PRO A 193 -26.65 10.99 14.40
C PRO A 193 -27.27 11.77 13.24
N THR A 194 -26.80 11.57 12.01
CA THR A 194 -27.35 12.24 10.82
C THR A 194 -28.78 11.79 10.54
N ASN A 195 -29.04 10.48 10.68
CA ASN A 195 -30.35 9.89 10.39
C ASN A 195 -31.18 9.59 11.65
N GLY A 196 -30.68 9.95 12.84
CA GLY A 196 -31.38 9.77 14.12
C GLY A 196 -31.57 8.30 14.52
N ARG A 197 -30.61 7.42 14.21
CA ARG A 197 -30.71 5.97 14.47
C ARG A 197 -29.57 5.47 15.34
N ASN A 198 -29.90 4.49 16.19
CA ASN A 198 -28.93 3.75 16.99
C ASN A 198 -29.24 2.26 16.90
N PHE A 199 -28.20 1.43 16.83
CA PHE A 199 -28.29 -0.02 16.78
C PHE A 199 -27.30 -0.64 17.76
N GLU A 200 -27.65 -1.78 18.35
CA GLU A 200 -26.67 -2.59 19.09
C GLU A 200 -25.72 -3.25 18.07
N MET A 201 -24.40 -3.12 18.25
CA MET A 201 -23.40 -3.65 17.31
C MET A 201 -23.53 -5.17 17.11
N ASP A 202 -23.94 -5.89 18.16
CA ASP A 202 -24.14 -7.33 18.10
C ASP A 202 -25.30 -7.75 17.17
N ASN A 203 -26.27 -6.86 16.93
CA ASN A 203 -27.45 -7.11 16.10
C ASN A 203 -27.19 -6.71 14.64
N LEU A 204 -26.23 -7.38 14.00
CA LEU A 204 -25.78 -7.08 12.62
C LEU A 204 -26.93 -6.92 11.61
N THR A 205 -27.99 -7.72 11.71
CA THR A 205 -29.14 -7.66 10.80
C THR A 205 -29.86 -6.32 10.77
N ASP A 206 -29.75 -5.54 11.84
CA ASP A 206 -30.47 -4.28 11.99
C ASP A 206 -29.83 -3.15 11.17
N TYR A 207 -28.54 -3.25 10.85
CA TYR A 207 -27.78 -2.15 10.25
C TYR A 207 -26.82 -2.52 9.11
N GLN A 208 -26.43 -3.79 8.94
CA GLN A 208 -25.38 -4.15 7.97
C GLN A 208 -25.73 -3.87 6.50
N GLU A 209 -27.02 -3.83 6.15
CA GLU A 209 -27.49 -3.46 4.79
C GLU A 209 -27.64 -1.94 4.62
N LEU A 210 -27.60 -1.19 5.74
CA LEU A 210 -27.78 0.26 5.77
C LEU A 210 -26.44 0.99 5.84
N LEU A 211 -25.52 0.47 6.67
CA LEU A 211 -24.23 1.08 6.98
C LEU A 211 -23.13 0.10 6.58
N ASN A 212 -22.41 0.42 5.51
CA ASN A 212 -21.28 -0.35 5.01
C ASN A 212 -19.96 0.37 5.36
N PRO A 213 -19.31 0.04 6.49
CA PRO A 213 -18.09 0.72 6.92
C PRO A 213 -16.94 0.43 5.95
N MET A 214 -16.19 1.46 5.60
CA MET A 214 -14.96 1.34 4.81
C MET A 214 -13.72 1.58 5.67
N SER A 215 -13.78 2.58 6.55
CA SER A 215 -12.66 2.95 7.40
C SER A 215 -13.07 3.44 8.78
N VAL A 216 -12.14 3.34 9.73
CA VAL A 216 -12.21 3.94 11.06
C VAL A 216 -11.19 5.08 11.14
N ASP A 217 -11.61 6.22 11.68
CA ASP A 217 -10.84 7.47 11.67
C ASP A 217 -9.65 7.52 12.63
N VAL A 218 -9.54 6.53 13.52
CA VAL A 218 -8.41 6.32 14.43
C VAL A 218 -7.86 4.91 14.35
N PRO A 219 -6.58 4.71 14.65
CA PRO A 219 -6.03 3.38 14.85
C PRO A 219 -6.84 2.58 15.86
N VAL A 220 -7.19 1.34 15.50
CA VAL A 220 -7.84 0.39 16.42
C VAL A 220 -6.82 -0.23 17.39
N LEU A 221 -5.55 -0.25 17.00
CA LEU A 221 -4.42 -0.65 17.84
C LEU A 221 -3.16 0.09 17.43
N GLU A 222 -2.33 0.36 18.42
CA GLU A 222 -1.01 0.92 18.25
C GLU A 222 -0.02 0.16 19.13
N ASP A 223 1.08 -0.29 18.54
CA ASP A 223 2.24 -0.80 19.29
C ASP A 223 3.44 0.15 19.11
N GLU A 224 4.62 -0.29 19.57
CA GLU A 224 5.84 0.51 19.48
C GLU A 224 6.27 0.79 18.04
N SER A 225 5.98 -0.10 17.09
CA SER A 225 6.49 -0.06 15.71
C SER A 225 5.42 0.30 14.69
N PHE A 226 4.15 0.00 14.95
CA PHE A 226 3.06 0.08 13.99
C PHE A 226 1.81 0.75 14.55
N ALA A 227 1.01 1.29 13.64
CA ALA A 227 -0.40 1.60 13.86
C ALA A 227 -1.26 0.76 12.92
N TYR A 228 -2.37 0.26 13.45
CA TYR A 228 -3.31 -0.60 12.75
C TYR A 228 -4.68 0.03 12.76
N SER A 229 -5.37 0.04 11.63
CA SER A 229 -6.76 0.50 11.54
C SER A 229 -7.61 -0.47 10.73
N PHE A 230 -8.91 -0.21 10.72
CA PHE A 230 -9.83 -0.76 9.74
C PHE A 230 -9.85 0.18 8.54
N GLU A 231 -9.38 -0.29 7.39
CA GLU A 231 -9.33 0.46 6.12
C GLU A 231 -9.63 -0.52 4.99
N ASP A 232 -10.36 -0.07 3.96
CA ASP A 232 -10.80 -0.91 2.84
C ASP A 232 -11.44 -2.24 3.31
N GLN A 233 -12.18 -2.18 4.42
CA GLN A 233 -12.83 -3.32 5.06
C GLN A 233 -11.89 -4.40 5.65
N MET A 234 -10.61 -4.05 5.84
CA MET A 234 -9.53 -4.94 6.25
C MET A 234 -8.79 -4.42 7.48
N LEU A 235 -8.13 -5.32 8.22
CA LEU A 235 -7.11 -4.94 9.18
C LEU A 235 -5.86 -4.51 8.41
N THR A 236 -5.50 -3.24 8.55
CA THR A 236 -4.52 -2.56 7.71
C THR A 236 -3.45 -1.92 8.58
N VAL A 237 -2.17 -2.12 8.22
CA VAL A 237 -1.08 -1.32 8.78
C VAL A 237 -1.14 0.06 8.12
N THR A 238 -1.41 1.09 8.91
CA THR A 238 -1.60 2.47 8.45
C THR A 238 -0.43 3.40 8.79
N ALA A 239 0.47 2.98 9.68
CA ALA A 239 1.73 3.68 9.92
C ALA A 239 2.83 2.73 10.39
N VAL A 240 4.08 3.10 10.07
CA VAL A 240 5.30 2.49 10.60
C VAL A 240 6.03 3.56 11.38
N LYS A 241 6.01 3.45 12.70
CA LYS A 241 6.53 4.46 13.65
C LYS A 241 8.04 4.39 13.77
N GLN A 242 8.58 3.18 13.77
CA GLN A 242 10.01 2.92 13.84
C GLN A 242 10.34 1.58 13.21
N CYS A 243 11.58 1.47 12.71
CA CYS A 243 12.17 0.24 12.23
C CYS A 243 13.67 0.33 12.55
N GLN A 244 14.24 -0.68 13.22
CA GLN A 244 15.66 -0.68 13.61
C GLN A 244 16.58 -1.32 12.57
N THR A 245 15.99 -2.06 11.62
CA THR A 245 16.68 -2.75 10.53
C THR A 245 16.63 -1.92 9.25
N ASP A 246 17.49 -2.23 8.29
CA ASP A 246 17.48 -1.65 6.95
C ASP A 246 16.37 -2.23 6.06
N TYR A 247 15.70 -3.30 6.49
CA TYR A 247 14.50 -3.85 5.90
C TYR A 247 13.30 -3.72 6.84
N LEU A 248 12.09 -3.73 6.30
CA LEU A 248 10.84 -3.77 7.05
C LEU A 248 10.09 -5.06 6.75
N THR A 249 9.84 -5.85 7.80
CA THR A 249 8.88 -6.95 7.76
C THR A 249 7.48 -6.43 8.07
N VAL A 250 6.54 -6.58 7.12
CA VAL A 250 5.13 -6.28 7.38
C VAL A 250 4.59 -7.32 8.36
N PRO A 251 3.95 -6.92 9.48
CA PRO A 251 3.49 -7.87 10.49
C PRO A 251 2.45 -8.85 9.94
N PHE A 252 2.50 -10.11 10.38
CA PHE A 252 1.52 -11.13 9.99
C PHE A 252 0.14 -10.85 10.59
N SER A 253 0.11 -10.44 11.87
CA SER A 253 -1.12 -10.28 12.63
C SER A 253 -1.08 -9.10 13.59
N ALA A 254 -2.26 -8.67 14.01
CA ALA A 254 -2.48 -7.72 15.10
C ALA A 254 -3.89 -7.95 15.69
N CYS A 255 -4.09 -7.62 16.97
CA CYS A 255 -5.37 -7.83 17.69
C CYS A 255 -5.95 -9.26 17.56
N GLY A 256 -5.11 -10.29 17.39
CA GLY A 256 -5.56 -11.67 17.20
C GLY A 256 -6.12 -12.02 15.81
N TYR A 257 -5.94 -11.13 14.81
CA TYR A 257 -6.32 -11.37 13.42
C TYR A 257 -5.14 -11.13 12.47
N GLN A 258 -5.16 -11.81 11.32
CA GLN A 258 -4.19 -11.53 10.26
C GLN A 258 -4.34 -10.09 9.78
N VAL A 259 -3.21 -9.39 9.64
CA VAL A 259 -3.12 -8.16 8.86
C VAL A 259 -3.40 -8.55 7.41
N GLN A 260 -4.26 -7.83 6.71
CA GLN A 260 -4.63 -8.16 5.33
C GLN A 260 -4.21 -7.07 4.33
N SER A 261 -3.75 -5.92 4.81
CA SER A 261 -3.36 -4.79 3.96
C SER A 261 -2.20 -4.00 4.58
N PHE A 262 -1.35 -3.47 3.72
CA PHE A 262 -0.25 -2.58 4.10
C PHE A 262 -0.37 -1.27 3.31
N CYS A 263 -0.89 -0.23 3.98
CA CYS A 263 -1.16 1.07 3.34
C CYS A 263 -0.76 2.20 4.30
N PRO A 264 0.55 2.43 4.50
CA PRO A 264 1.02 3.52 5.34
C PRO A 264 0.51 4.87 4.82
N LYS A 265 0.07 5.74 5.73
CA LYS A 265 -0.42 7.11 5.45
C LYS A 265 0.62 8.19 5.75
N SER A 266 1.77 7.79 6.28
CA SER A 266 2.92 8.63 6.54
C SER A 266 4.19 7.96 6.00
N PRO A 267 5.26 8.72 5.73
CA PRO A 267 6.52 8.16 5.26
C PRO A 267 7.08 7.08 6.20
N LEU A 268 7.56 5.99 5.63
CA LEU A 268 8.32 4.94 6.31
C LEU A 268 9.61 5.53 6.92
N PRO A 269 10.15 4.91 7.98
CA PRO A 269 11.45 5.30 8.53
C PRO A 269 12.53 5.34 7.44
N ALA A 270 13.38 6.37 7.48
CA ALA A 270 14.29 6.67 6.38
C ALA A 270 15.35 5.58 6.11
N ASN A 271 15.61 4.72 7.09
CA ASN A 271 16.52 3.59 7.00
C ASN A 271 15.92 2.36 6.29
N VAL A 272 14.63 2.35 5.94
CA VAL A 272 14.01 1.19 5.29
C VAL A 272 14.27 1.22 3.78
N HIS A 273 15.11 0.29 3.33
CA HIS A 273 15.49 0.08 1.92
C HIS A 273 14.81 -1.15 1.31
N GLU A 274 14.43 -2.14 2.12
CA GLU A 274 13.71 -3.33 1.65
C GLU A 274 12.37 -3.53 2.36
N LEU A 275 11.38 -4.05 1.63
CA LEU A 275 10.06 -4.39 2.18
C LEU A 275 9.78 -5.88 2.02
N TYR A 276 9.44 -6.57 3.11
CA TYR A 276 9.06 -7.98 3.12
C TYR A 276 7.57 -8.13 3.45
N ILE A 277 6.79 -8.54 2.46
CA ILE A 277 5.34 -8.64 2.48
C ILE A 277 4.95 -10.11 2.64
N GLY A 278 4.30 -10.45 3.75
CA GLY A 278 3.87 -11.83 4.04
C GLY A 278 2.68 -12.30 3.20
N GLU A 279 2.43 -13.62 3.22
CA GLU A 279 1.33 -14.27 2.48
C GLU A 279 -0.08 -13.80 2.88
N ASN A 280 -0.19 -13.19 4.05
CA ASN A 280 -1.42 -12.64 4.62
C ASN A 280 -1.89 -11.36 3.92
N ILE A 281 -0.98 -10.63 3.27
CA ILE A 281 -1.26 -9.33 2.67
C ILE A 281 -1.96 -9.49 1.31
N ARG A 282 -3.13 -8.88 1.20
CA ARG A 282 -4.01 -8.93 0.02
C ARG A 282 -4.01 -7.64 -0.79
N SER A 283 -3.71 -6.53 -0.13
CA SER A 283 -3.83 -5.19 -0.70
C SER A 283 -2.72 -4.28 -0.18
N LEU A 284 -2.37 -3.29 -1.01
CA LEU A 284 -1.49 -2.17 -0.65
C LEU A 284 -2.27 -0.84 -0.58
N GLY A 285 -3.60 -0.92 -0.44
CA GLY A 285 -4.56 0.19 -0.34
C GLY A 285 -5.23 0.59 -1.66
N GLU A 286 -6.37 1.28 -1.58
CA GLU A 286 -7.06 1.84 -2.75
C GLU A 286 -6.19 2.88 -3.50
N ALA A 287 -6.26 2.81 -4.83
CA ALA A 287 -5.57 3.66 -5.81
C ALA A 287 -4.03 3.50 -5.92
N TYR A 288 -3.38 2.61 -5.17
CA TYR A 288 -1.97 2.19 -5.35
C TYR A 288 -0.87 3.28 -5.34
N LEU A 289 -1.26 4.56 -5.24
CA LEU A 289 -0.37 5.73 -5.29
C LEU A 289 0.28 6.01 -3.92
N GLY A 290 -0.40 5.65 -2.82
CA GLY A 290 0.03 6.05 -1.48
C GLY A 290 1.32 5.40 -1.00
N LEU A 291 1.58 4.13 -1.37
CA LEU A 291 2.79 3.44 -0.92
C LEU A 291 4.06 4.03 -1.57
N ALA A 292 4.02 4.43 -2.84
CA ALA A 292 5.17 5.03 -3.50
C ALA A 292 5.58 6.37 -2.88
N ASP A 293 4.61 7.18 -2.45
CA ASP A 293 4.90 8.44 -1.78
C ASP A 293 5.33 8.26 -0.32
N ASN A 294 4.83 7.22 0.34
CA ASN A 294 5.15 6.93 1.73
C ASN A 294 6.33 5.97 1.90
N ALA A 295 6.88 5.37 0.84
CA ALA A 295 8.07 4.52 0.90
C ALA A 295 9.19 5.05 0.00
N PRO A 296 9.65 6.31 0.19
CA PRO A 296 10.51 6.99 -0.77
C PRO A 296 11.93 6.44 -0.85
N ASN A 297 12.39 5.67 0.16
CA ASN A 297 13.75 5.10 0.22
C ASN A 297 13.80 3.61 -0.13
N VAL A 298 12.64 2.98 -0.36
CA VAL A 298 12.59 1.55 -0.65
C VAL A 298 13.14 1.32 -2.06
N GLU A 299 14.05 0.36 -2.15
CA GLU A 299 14.74 -0.09 -3.35
C GLU A 299 14.12 -1.38 -3.88
N TYR A 300 13.73 -2.29 -2.97
CA TYR A 300 13.15 -3.59 -3.32
C TYR A 300 11.98 -3.96 -2.41
N ALA A 301 10.94 -4.53 -3.00
CA ALA A 301 9.83 -5.15 -2.27
C ALA A 301 9.69 -6.63 -2.67
N TYR A 302 9.66 -7.49 -1.67
CA TYR A 302 9.53 -8.93 -1.79
C TYR A 302 8.19 -9.38 -1.24
N VAL A 303 7.58 -10.36 -1.89
CA VAL A 303 6.32 -10.96 -1.46
C VAL A 303 6.55 -12.44 -1.28
N ASP A 304 6.14 -12.97 -0.12
CA ASP A 304 6.22 -14.39 0.19
C ASP A 304 5.58 -15.23 -0.93
N GLU A 305 6.31 -16.24 -1.43
CA GLU A 305 5.86 -17.12 -2.53
C GLU A 305 4.53 -17.83 -2.23
N ALA A 306 4.21 -18.05 -0.94
CA ALA A 306 2.96 -18.66 -0.50
C ALA A 306 1.74 -17.74 -0.69
N SER A 307 1.95 -16.43 -0.88
CA SER A 307 0.91 -15.44 -1.13
C SER A 307 0.01 -15.83 -2.30
N ARG A 308 -1.31 -15.87 -2.07
CA ARG A 308 -2.31 -16.14 -3.12
C ARG A 308 -2.80 -14.87 -3.82
N TYR A 309 -2.36 -13.70 -3.38
CA TYR A 309 -2.93 -12.41 -3.75
C TYR A 309 -1.94 -11.56 -4.54
N LEU A 310 -0.73 -11.46 -3.99
CA LEU A 310 0.36 -10.64 -4.50
C LEU A 310 1.54 -11.53 -4.90
N ARG A 311 2.44 -10.99 -5.71
CA ARG A 311 3.77 -11.55 -5.98
C ARG A 311 4.76 -10.41 -6.18
N SER A 312 6.03 -10.64 -5.89
CA SER A 312 7.11 -9.78 -6.36
C SER A 312 7.64 -10.28 -7.69
N TYR A 313 8.25 -9.39 -8.46
CA TYR A 313 9.06 -9.71 -9.62
C TYR A 313 10.14 -8.65 -9.73
N GLU A 314 11.40 -9.06 -9.54
CA GLU A 314 12.58 -8.18 -9.64
C GLU A 314 12.43 -6.90 -8.78
N GLY A 315 11.90 -7.04 -7.57
CA GLY A 315 11.73 -5.96 -6.59
C GLY A 315 10.45 -5.13 -6.70
N ALA A 316 9.67 -5.28 -7.78
CA ALA A 316 8.35 -4.65 -7.91
C ALA A 316 7.23 -5.63 -7.48
N VAL A 317 6.10 -5.10 -7.02
CA VAL A 317 4.95 -5.89 -6.55
C VAL A 317 3.82 -5.88 -7.58
N TYR A 318 3.17 -7.02 -7.76
CA TYR A 318 2.08 -7.26 -8.69
C TYR A 318 0.94 -7.99 -7.97
N GLU A 319 -0.29 -7.86 -8.49
CA GLU A 319 -1.30 -8.90 -8.22
C GLU A 319 -0.79 -10.22 -8.80
N ARG A 320 -1.15 -11.35 -8.17
CA ARG A 320 -0.63 -12.69 -8.48
C ARG A 320 -0.67 -13.01 -9.97
N THR A 321 -1.73 -12.62 -10.67
CA THR A 321 -1.93 -12.90 -12.11
C THR A 321 -1.71 -11.69 -13.02
N ALA A 322 -1.40 -10.51 -12.46
CA ALA A 322 -1.21 -9.30 -13.25
C ALA A 322 0.21 -9.20 -13.80
N THR A 323 0.35 -8.48 -14.92
CA THR A 323 1.63 -8.09 -15.53
C THR A 323 1.88 -6.59 -15.47
N THR A 324 0.91 -5.82 -14.96
CA THR A 324 1.10 -4.42 -14.59
C THR A 324 1.50 -4.37 -13.12
N PRO A 325 2.57 -3.64 -12.76
CA PRO A 325 2.96 -3.50 -11.37
C PRO A 325 1.91 -2.73 -10.59
N LEU A 326 1.66 -3.18 -9.35
CA LEU A 326 0.93 -2.44 -8.33
C LEU A 326 1.84 -1.41 -7.64
N TYR A 327 3.11 -1.75 -7.45
CA TYR A 327 4.07 -0.92 -6.77
C TYR A 327 5.45 -1.12 -7.38
N ILE A 328 6.09 -0.02 -7.76
CA ILE A 328 7.50 0.05 -8.12
C ILE A 328 8.18 0.91 -7.05
N PRO A 329 9.20 0.40 -6.33
CA PRO A 329 9.89 1.20 -5.31
C PRO A 329 10.55 2.46 -5.88
N LYS A 330 10.51 3.58 -5.15
CA LYS A 330 10.93 4.89 -5.65
C LYS A 330 12.45 5.04 -5.78
N SER A 331 13.20 4.30 -4.97
CA SER A 331 14.67 4.27 -5.00
C SER A 331 15.24 3.12 -5.81
N ILE A 332 14.41 2.35 -6.53
CA ILE A 332 14.90 1.28 -7.40
C ILE A 332 15.76 1.85 -8.53
N ARG A 333 16.97 1.29 -8.74
CA ARG A 333 17.89 1.74 -9.81
C ARG A 333 17.63 1.05 -11.15
N ARG A 334 17.12 -0.18 -11.11
CA ARG A 334 16.85 -1.01 -12.30
C ARG A 334 15.48 -1.65 -12.20
N VAL A 335 14.58 -1.25 -13.08
CA VAL A 335 13.23 -1.82 -13.17
C VAL A 335 13.22 -2.90 -14.24
N VAL A 336 12.78 -4.11 -13.89
CA VAL A 336 12.56 -5.18 -14.86
C VAL A 336 11.07 -5.52 -14.86
N LEU A 337 10.43 -5.36 -16.02
CA LEU A 337 9.02 -5.69 -16.19
C LEU A 337 8.86 -7.04 -16.90
N PRO A 338 7.92 -7.90 -16.43
CA PRO A 338 7.64 -9.15 -17.12
C PRO A 338 7.04 -8.88 -18.50
N GLY A 339 7.14 -9.88 -19.38
CA GLY A 339 6.61 -9.79 -20.73
C GLY A 339 5.12 -9.45 -20.75
N LYS A 340 4.75 -8.36 -21.46
CA LYS A 340 3.37 -7.93 -21.60
C LYS A 340 3.13 -7.32 -22.98
N PHE A 341 2.06 -7.73 -23.65
CA PHE A 341 1.76 -7.27 -25.02
C PHE A 341 1.92 -5.75 -25.22
N ALA A 342 1.35 -4.94 -24.32
CA ALA A 342 1.50 -3.49 -24.35
C ALA A 342 1.83 -2.92 -22.95
N ILE A 343 2.80 -2.01 -22.92
CA ILE A 343 3.10 -1.14 -21.78
C ILE A 343 2.25 0.11 -21.95
N GLU A 344 1.29 0.28 -21.05
CA GLU A 344 0.27 1.33 -21.17
C GLU A 344 0.77 2.64 -20.56
N LYS A 345 0.04 3.72 -20.85
CA LYS A 345 0.25 5.03 -20.24
C LYS A 345 0.34 4.91 -18.70
N ASN A 346 1.25 5.67 -18.09
CA ASN A 346 1.48 5.76 -16.65
C ASN A 346 1.93 4.44 -15.98
N THR A 347 2.60 3.54 -16.71
CA THR A 347 3.11 2.29 -16.11
C THR A 347 4.33 2.54 -15.22
N ILE A 348 5.24 3.43 -15.64
CA ILE A 348 6.44 3.82 -14.89
C ILE A 348 6.43 5.33 -14.79
N VAL A 349 6.17 5.87 -13.59
CA VAL A 349 6.02 7.32 -13.38
C VAL A 349 6.78 7.76 -12.14
N GLY A 350 7.55 8.83 -12.25
CA GLY A 350 8.09 9.53 -11.08
C GLY A 350 9.12 8.74 -10.28
N LEU A 351 9.97 7.94 -10.95
CA LEU A 351 11.06 7.20 -10.32
C LEU A 351 12.36 8.01 -10.38
N PRO A 352 12.75 8.72 -9.31
CA PRO A 352 13.90 9.63 -9.34
C PRO A 352 15.24 8.90 -9.48
N GLU A 353 15.38 7.67 -8.98
CA GLU A 353 16.67 6.96 -8.94
C GLU A 353 16.84 5.91 -10.04
N VAL A 354 15.81 5.67 -10.87
CA VAL A 354 15.88 4.64 -11.92
C VAL A 354 16.88 5.06 -13.00
N GLU A 355 17.85 4.19 -13.28
CA GLU A 355 18.86 4.37 -14.32
C GLU A 355 18.60 3.45 -15.52
N GLU A 356 18.00 2.28 -15.27
CA GLU A 356 17.74 1.27 -16.29
C GLU A 356 16.32 0.71 -16.21
N ILE A 357 15.69 0.54 -17.37
CA ILE A 357 14.40 -0.15 -17.51
C ILE A 357 14.58 -1.29 -18.50
N VAL A 358 14.11 -2.47 -18.14
CA VAL A 358 14.16 -3.68 -18.97
C VAL A 358 12.75 -4.18 -19.23
N PHE A 359 12.35 -4.20 -20.50
CA PHE A 359 11.13 -4.86 -20.94
C PHE A 359 11.46 -6.27 -21.41
N SER A 360 10.85 -7.27 -20.78
CA SER A 360 11.10 -8.68 -21.13
C SER A 360 10.41 -9.08 -22.43
N GLU A 361 10.85 -10.21 -23.00
CA GLU A 361 10.23 -10.84 -24.16
C GLU A 361 8.71 -10.99 -24.04
N GLY A 362 8.01 -10.84 -25.17
CA GLY A 362 6.55 -10.73 -25.22
C GLY A 362 6.03 -9.29 -25.19
N THR A 363 6.89 -8.31 -24.92
CA THR A 363 6.55 -6.88 -25.06
C THR A 363 6.51 -6.45 -26.52
N LYS A 364 5.34 -5.96 -27.00
CA LYS A 364 5.12 -5.59 -28.41
C LYS A 364 4.95 -4.10 -28.65
N ARG A 365 4.39 -3.38 -27.68
CA ARG A 365 4.16 -1.93 -27.80
C ARG A 365 4.49 -1.21 -26.51
N ILE A 366 5.10 -0.03 -26.63
CA ILE A 366 5.24 0.95 -25.55
C ILE A 366 4.41 2.17 -25.93
N ALA A 367 3.34 2.43 -25.18
CA ALA A 367 2.38 3.50 -25.46
C ALA A 367 2.95 4.89 -25.08
N SER A 368 2.33 5.96 -25.61
CA SER A 368 2.67 7.34 -25.24
C SER A 368 2.54 7.53 -23.73
N TYR A 369 3.51 8.22 -23.11
CA TYR A 369 3.59 8.46 -21.67
C TYR A 369 3.61 7.18 -20.83
N ALA A 370 4.16 6.08 -21.37
CA ALA A 370 4.33 4.84 -20.60
C ALA A 370 5.42 4.98 -19.52
N ILE A 371 6.47 5.76 -19.82
CA ILE A 371 7.57 6.11 -18.93
C ILE A 371 7.60 7.64 -18.80
N GLU A 372 7.34 8.15 -17.60
CA GLU A 372 7.20 9.59 -17.33
C GLU A 372 7.98 10.00 -16.07
N ASP A 373 8.57 11.20 -16.08
CA ASP A 373 9.19 11.83 -14.91
C ASP A 373 10.29 10.98 -14.23
N CYS A 374 11.13 10.31 -15.02
CA CYS A 374 12.26 9.50 -14.56
C CYS A 374 13.60 10.20 -14.91
N PRO A 375 14.04 11.22 -14.14
CA PRO A 375 15.09 12.15 -14.55
C PRO A 375 16.49 11.52 -14.66
N ASN A 376 16.76 10.44 -13.93
CA ASN A 376 18.05 9.75 -13.95
C ASN A 376 18.10 8.55 -14.90
N LEU A 377 17.03 8.31 -15.68
CA LEU A 377 16.96 7.20 -16.62
C LEU A 377 18.03 7.36 -17.70
N LYS A 378 18.85 6.32 -17.91
CA LYS A 378 19.93 6.30 -18.89
C LYS A 378 19.67 5.31 -20.01
N ARG A 379 19.13 4.13 -19.69
CA ARG A 379 18.97 3.03 -20.66
C ARG A 379 17.61 2.36 -20.56
N VAL A 380 17.04 2.07 -21.72
CA VAL A 380 15.82 1.27 -21.87
C VAL A 380 16.14 0.08 -22.77
N TYR A 381 16.13 -1.11 -22.19
CA TYR A 381 16.32 -2.37 -22.90
C TYR A 381 14.98 -2.91 -23.37
N VAL A 382 14.88 -3.16 -24.68
CA VAL A 382 13.67 -3.68 -25.32
C VAL A 382 13.96 -5.02 -25.99
N PRO A 383 12.97 -5.94 -26.05
CA PRO A 383 13.14 -7.20 -26.77
C PRO A 383 13.32 -6.90 -28.26
N GLU A 384 14.09 -7.73 -28.95
CA GLU A 384 14.16 -7.69 -30.44
C GLU A 384 12.79 -7.88 -31.09
N THR A 385 11.85 -8.48 -30.35
CA THR A 385 10.50 -8.73 -30.82
C THR A 385 9.51 -7.56 -30.62
N LEU A 386 9.98 -6.42 -30.10
CA LEU A 386 9.19 -5.18 -29.95
C LEU A 386 8.81 -4.62 -31.34
N VAL A 387 7.55 -4.21 -31.49
CA VAL A 387 7.00 -3.75 -32.77
C VAL A 387 6.90 -2.23 -32.83
N GLN A 388 6.53 -1.58 -31.72
CA GLN A 388 6.16 -0.16 -31.73
C GLN A 388 6.53 0.55 -30.43
N ILE A 389 7.10 1.75 -30.56
CA ILE A 389 7.24 2.74 -29.49
C ILE A 389 6.50 3.98 -29.98
N ASP A 390 5.46 4.38 -29.25
CA ASP A 390 4.66 5.54 -29.62
C ASP A 390 5.41 6.86 -29.37
N GLU A 391 4.96 7.93 -30.02
CA GLU A 391 5.46 9.28 -29.76
C GLU A 391 5.32 9.64 -28.28
N ASN A 392 6.36 10.25 -27.69
CA ASN A 392 6.42 10.59 -26.27
C ASN A 392 6.23 9.39 -25.31
N ALA A 393 6.54 8.16 -25.73
CA ALA A 393 6.52 7.00 -24.84
C ALA A 393 7.46 7.14 -23.62
N ILE A 394 8.58 7.83 -23.82
CA ILE A 394 9.55 8.22 -22.80
C ILE A 394 9.49 9.74 -22.71
N TYR A 395 8.88 10.28 -21.65
CA TYR A 395 8.59 11.70 -21.50
C TYR A 395 9.18 12.26 -20.22
N ASN A 396 9.77 13.46 -20.28
CA ASN A 396 10.42 14.13 -19.14
C ASN A 396 11.39 13.23 -18.34
N CYS A 397 12.13 12.38 -19.06
CA CYS A 397 13.16 11.51 -18.49
C CYS A 397 14.56 12.11 -18.71
N GLY A 398 15.62 11.33 -18.46
CA GLY A 398 16.99 11.74 -18.76
C GLY A 398 17.16 12.31 -20.18
N PRO A 399 18.04 13.31 -20.39
CA PRO A 399 18.16 14.01 -21.66
C PRO A 399 18.66 13.12 -22.81
N ASP A 400 19.38 12.05 -22.49
CA ASP A 400 20.08 11.18 -23.44
C ASP A 400 19.73 9.70 -23.20
N VAL A 401 18.46 9.37 -22.95
CA VAL A 401 18.02 7.97 -22.76
C VAL A 401 18.32 7.13 -24.00
N GLU A 402 19.15 6.11 -23.83
CA GLU A 402 19.49 5.16 -24.88
C GLU A 402 18.47 4.02 -24.92
N ILE A 403 17.93 3.72 -26.11
CA ILE A 403 17.07 2.55 -26.33
C ILE A 403 17.91 1.45 -26.98
N ILE A 404 18.06 0.33 -26.29
CA ILE A 404 18.92 -0.78 -26.68
C ILE A 404 18.05 -2.00 -26.97
N SER A 405 18.08 -2.49 -28.21
CA SER A 405 17.42 -3.73 -28.61
C SER A 405 18.33 -4.91 -28.29
N VAL A 406 17.86 -5.83 -27.43
CA VAL A 406 18.58 -7.05 -27.07
C VAL A 406 17.59 -8.20 -26.91
N PRO A 407 18.03 -9.47 -27.01
CA PRO A 407 17.22 -10.60 -26.55
C PRO A 407 17.00 -10.47 -25.03
N THR A 408 15.83 -9.97 -24.62
CA THR A 408 15.48 -9.82 -23.19
C THR A 408 14.82 -11.10 -22.70
N GLY A 409 15.60 -12.19 -22.65
CA GLY A 409 15.14 -13.49 -22.20
C GLY A 409 14.91 -13.54 -20.69
N ILE A 410 13.69 -13.91 -20.27
CA ILE A 410 13.41 -14.50 -18.96
C ILE A 410 12.39 -15.63 -19.19
N ASP A 411 12.86 -16.88 -19.32
CA ASP A 411 12.01 -18.08 -19.45
C ASP A 411 11.47 -18.60 -18.10
N HIS A 412 11.66 -17.86 -17.00
CA HIS A 412 11.21 -18.32 -15.69
C HIS A 412 9.74 -17.96 -15.42
N VAL A 413 8.88 -18.84 -15.92
CA VAL A 413 7.59 -19.14 -15.30
C VAL A 413 7.87 -20.06 -14.10
N THR A 414 8.02 -19.51 -12.90
CA THR A 414 7.77 -20.29 -11.70
C THR A 414 6.25 -20.38 -11.51
N MET A 415 5.72 -21.60 -11.66
CA MET A 415 4.31 -21.94 -11.46
C MET A 415 3.91 -21.83 -9.99
#